data_AF-A0A2E7U486-F1
#
_entry.id   AF-A0A2E7U486-F1
#
_cell.length_a   1.000
_cell.length_b   1.000
_cell.length_c   1.000
_cell.angle_alpha   90.00
_cell.angle_beta   90.00
_cell.angle_gamma   90.00
#
_symmetry.space_group_name_H-M   'P 1'
#
loop_
_entity.id
_entity.type
_entity.pdbx_description
1 polymer ?
#
loop_
_entity_poly.entity_id
_entity_poly.type
_entity_poly.pdbx_seq_one_letter_code
_entity_poly.pdbx_strand_id
1 'polypeptide(L)'
;MSNQECRDFAALFIRELDRLEGEIEQYSNESKLWAVSGDQKNSAGNLVLHVCGNLMHYIAEGLGRSGYVRDREAEFSERITRSELIERVRTCKLSVSAVLETLDDSILDQIYPAQAPERMGRIRSRTFLLHLIWHLGWHLGQIYYHKLGGSGQTESV
;
A
#
# COMPACT_ATOMS: atom_id res chain seq x y z
N MET A 1 21.47 -3.02 -23.48
CA MET A 1 21.48 -3.08 -22.01
C MET A 1 20.19 -3.74 -21.61
N SER A 2 20.23 -4.83 -20.83
CA SER A 2 18.99 -5.42 -20.30
C SER A 2 18.41 -4.40 -19.33
N ASN A 3 17.28 -3.80 -19.69
CA ASN A 3 16.60 -2.82 -18.87
C ASN A 3 15.97 -3.60 -17.69
N GLN A 4 16.15 -3.13 -16.45
CA GLN A 4 15.71 -3.79 -15.22
C GLN A 4 14.72 -2.90 -14.43
N GLU A 5 14.05 -1.96 -15.09
CA GLU A 5 13.19 -0.97 -14.44
C GLU A 5 12.04 -1.62 -13.66
N CYS A 6 11.43 -2.70 -14.17
CA CYS A 6 10.40 -3.44 -13.44
C CYS A 6 10.94 -4.00 -12.10
N ARG A 7 12.21 -4.43 -12.06
CA ARG A 7 12.87 -4.88 -10.82
C ARG A 7 13.20 -3.71 -9.89
N ASP A 8 13.53 -2.54 -10.43
CA ASP A 8 13.72 -1.33 -9.63
C ASP A 8 12.41 -0.90 -8.96
N PHE A 9 11.28 -0.97 -9.67
CA PHE A 9 9.95 -0.79 -9.08
C PHE A 9 9.70 -1.82 -7.97
N ALA A 10 9.98 -3.10 -8.21
CA ALA A 10 9.82 -4.16 -7.21
C ALA A 10 10.61 -3.85 -5.93
N ALA A 11 11.89 -3.47 -6.07
CA ALA A 11 12.75 -3.12 -4.94
C ALA A 11 12.20 -1.94 -4.12
N LEU A 12 11.65 -0.91 -4.78
CA LEU A 12 11.03 0.23 -4.08
C LEU A 12 9.75 -0.17 -3.35
N PHE A 13 8.86 -0.96 -3.97
CA PHE A 13 7.64 -1.44 -3.31
C PHE A 13 7.96 -2.34 -2.10
N ILE A 14 8.93 -3.26 -2.24
CA ILE A 14 9.39 -4.10 -1.13
C ILE A 14 9.85 -3.23 0.03
N ARG A 15 10.75 -2.28 -0.22
CA ARG A 15 11.28 -1.37 0.81
C ARG A 15 10.17 -0.62 1.54
N GLU A 16 9.21 -0.04 0.81
CA GLU A 16 8.13 0.73 1.45
C GLU A 16 7.11 -0.16 2.18
N LEU A 17 6.86 -1.39 1.70
CA LEU A 17 5.99 -2.36 2.40
C LEU A 17 6.66 -2.92 3.66
N ASP A 18 7.98 -3.12 3.66
CA ASP A 18 8.74 -3.46 4.88
C ASP A 18 8.66 -2.33 5.91
N ARG A 19 8.74 -1.07 5.46
CA ARG A 19 8.53 0.08 6.34
C ARG A 19 7.10 0.13 6.89
N LEU A 20 6.09 -0.13 6.05
CA LEU A 20 4.70 -0.20 6.46
C LEU A 20 4.48 -1.26 7.55
N GLU A 21 5.05 -2.46 7.36
CA GLU A 21 5.04 -3.54 8.35
C GLU A 21 5.68 -3.07 9.67
N GLY A 22 6.87 -2.48 9.62
CA GLY A 22 7.57 -1.97 10.80
C GLY A 22 6.82 -0.84 11.52
N GLU A 23 6.07 0.01 10.81
CA GLU A 23 5.21 1.02 11.43
C GLU A 23 4.08 0.39 12.24
N ILE A 24 3.47 -0.69 11.74
CA ILE A 24 2.38 -1.42 12.41
C ILE A 24 2.90 -2.11 13.69
N GLU A 25 4.08 -2.73 13.61
CA GLU A 25 4.70 -3.44 14.74
C GLU A 25 4.98 -2.52 15.93
N GLN A 26 5.33 -1.26 15.67
CA GLN A 26 5.68 -0.27 16.67
C GLN A 26 4.49 0.34 17.42
N TYR A 27 3.24 -0.01 17.09
CA TYR A 27 2.09 0.46 17.86
C TYR A 27 2.10 -0.15 19.27
N SER A 28 2.04 0.70 20.29
CA SER A 28 2.09 0.27 21.70
C SER A 28 0.89 -0.59 22.12
N ASN A 29 -0.27 -0.39 21.49
CA ASN A 29 -1.49 -1.15 21.72
C ASN A 29 -2.25 -1.28 20.39
N GLU A 30 -2.87 -2.44 20.16
CA GLU A 30 -3.70 -2.72 18.98
C GLU A 30 -4.88 -1.75 18.85
N SER A 31 -5.52 -1.33 19.95
CA SER A 31 -6.64 -0.37 19.88
C SER A 31 -6.24 0.96 19.25
N LYS A 32 -4.97 1.37 19.38
CA LYS A 32 -4.44 2.58 18.76
C LYS A 32 -4.33 2.48 17.23
N LEU A 33 -4.25 1.28 16.64
CA LEU A 33 -4.28 1.12 15.17
C LEU A 33 -5.63 1.54 14.59
N TRP A 34 -6.69 1.46 15.40
CA TRP A 34 -8.08 1.64 14.97
C TRP A 34 -8.70 2.94 15.47
N ALA A 35 -7.97 3.69 16.31
CA ALA A 35 -8.38 5.02 16.74
C ALA A 35 -8.26 6.04 15.59
N VAL A 36 -9.02 7.12 15.70
CA VAL A 36 -8.86 8.32 14.87
C VAL A 36 -8.67 9.51 15.80
N SER A 37 -7.90 10.52 15.36
CA SER A 37 -7.61 11.71 16.17
C SER A 37 -7.77 12.98 15.36
N GLY A 38 -8.27 14.04 16.01
CA GLY A 38 -8.57 15.31 15.35
C GLY A 38 -9.51 15.12 14.14
N ASP A 39 -9.12 15.69 13.00
CA ASP A 39 -9.90 15.63 11.76
C ASP A 39 -9.58 14.40 10.88
N GLN A 40 -8.79 13.45 11.39
CA GLN A 40 -8.49 12.23 10.64
C GLN A 40 -9.77 11.40 10.44
N LYS A 41 -10.06 11.08 9.18
CA LYS A 41 -11.25 10.28 8.81
C LYS A 41 -11.00 8.77 8.89
N ASN A 42 -9.75 8.34 8.81
CA ASN A 42 -9.35 6.94 8.73
C ASN A 42 -8.27 6.66 9.76
N SER A 43 -8.36 5.50 10.40
CA SER A 43 -7.31 5.02 11.32
C SER A 43 -6.10 4.50 10.54
N ALA A 44 -4.98 4.28 11.23
CA ALA A 44 -3.82 3.65 10.61
C ALA A 44 -4.12 2.27 10.03
N GLY A 45 -4.87 1.43 10.74
CA GLY A 45 -5.32 0.12 10.26
C GLY A 45 -6.14 0.21 8.97
N ASN A 46 -7.03 1.20 8.84
CA ASN A 46 -7.76 1.42 7.58
C ASN A 46 -6.83 1.83 6.43
N LEU A 47 -5.86 2.69 6.70
CA LEU A 47 -4.90 3.09 5.67
C LEU A 47 -4.02 1.92 5.21
N VAL A 48 -3.64 1.00 6.11
CA VAL A 48 -2.91 -0.22 5.74
C VAL A 48 -3.76 -1.12 4.84
N LEU A 49 -5.01 -1.40 5.24
CA LEU A 49 -5.93 -2.20 4.43
C LEU A 49 -6.15 -1.57 3.06
N HIS A 50 -6.36 -0.26 3.02
CA HIS A 50 -6.51 0.50 1.79
C HIS A 50 -5.30 0.39 0.86
N VAL A 51 -4.10 0.55 1.39
CA VAL A 51 -2.85 0.43 0.62
C VAL A 51 -2.71 -0.98 0.06
N CYS A 52 -2.95 -2.02 0.87
CA CYS A 52 -2.85 -3.41 0.40
C CYS A 52 -3.90 -3.69 -0.69
N GLY A 53 -5.16 -3.31 -0.49
CA GLY A 53 -6.22 -3.49 -1.48
C GLY A 53 -5.97 -2.71 -2.77
N ASN A 54 -5.39 -1.51 -2.68
CA ASN A 54 -4.96 -0.71 -3.82
C ASN A 54 -3.88 -1.42 -4.65
N LEU A 55 -2.80 -1.89 -4.01
CA LEU A 55 -1.69 -2.53 -4.71
C LEU A 55 -2.05 -3.92 -5.23
N MET A 56 -2.82 -4.70 -4.48
CA MET A 56 -3.34 -5.99 -4.94
C MET A 56 -4.25 -5.82 -6.16
N HIS A 57 -5.07 -4.77 -6.19
CA HIS A 57 -5.92 -4.49 -7.34
C HIS A 57 -5.13 -4.01 -8.56
N TYR A 58 -4.27 -3.00 -8.40
CA TYR A 58 -3.63 -2.38 -9.56
C TYR A 58 -2.37 -3.09 -10.04
N ILE A 59 -1.65 -3.79 -9.18
CA ILE A 59 -0.43 -4.52 -9.56
C ILE A 59 -0.72 -6.01 -9.66
N ALA A 60 -1.15 -6.65 -8.56
CA ALA A 60 -1.30 -8.10 -8.56
C ALA A 60 -2.37 -8.57 -9.55
N GLU A 61 -3.55 -7.93 -9.56
CA GLU A 61 -4.59 -8.21 -10.56
C GLU A 61 -4.34 -7.47 -11.87
N GLY A 62 -4.16 -6.15 -11.83
CA GLY A 62 -4.14 -5.36 -13.06
C GLY A 62 -2.94 -5.60 -13.99
N LEU A 63 -1.77 -5.97 -13.45
CA LEU A 63 -0.60 -6.35 -14.24
C LEU A 63 -0.36 -7.87 -14.22
N GLY A 64 -0.60 -8.52 -13.08
CA GLY A 64 -0.31 -9.93 -12.86
C GLY A 64 -1.46 -10.91 -13.07
N ARG A 65 -2.70 -10.42 -13.20
CA ARG A 65 -3.92 -11.24 -13.37
C ARG A 65 -4.11 -12.29 -12.27
N SER A 66 -3.85 -11.91 -11.02
CA SER A 66 -3.92 -12.82 -9.86
C SER A 66 -5.32 -13.34 -9.52
N GLY A 67 -6.38 -12.75 -10.09
CA GLY A 67 -7.78 -13.00 -9.73
C GLY A 67 -8.24 -12.24 -8.49
N TYR A 68 -7.45 -11.29 -7.98
CA TYR A 68 -7.81 -10.52 -6.80
C TYR A 68 -9.02 -9.61 -7.06
N VAL A 69 -10.09 -9.80 -6.26
CA VAL A 69 -11.28 -8.95 -6.29
C VAL A 69 -11.20 -7.94 -5.14
N ARG A 70 -11.22 -6.66 -5.49
CA ARG A 70 -11.09 -5.58 -4.51
C ARG A 70 -12.41 -5.33 -3.79
N ASP A 71 -12.39 -5.43 -2.47
CA ASP A 71 -13.46 -4.96 -1.59
C ASP A 71 -13.07 -3.60 -0.99
N ARG A 72 -13.49 -2.52 -1.67
CA ARG A 72 -13.15 -1.16 -1.25
C ARG A 72 -13.88 -0.74 0.02
N GLU A 73 -15.07 -1.26 0.27
CA GLU A 73 -15.83 -0.90 1.47
C GLU A 73 -15.17 -1.50 2.71
N ALA A 74 -14.76 -2.77 2.64
CA ALA A 74 -14.03 -3.46 3.69
C ALA A 74 -12.71 -2.75 4.07
N GLU A 75 -11.99 -2.15 3.12
CA GLU A 75 -10.76 -1.38 3.40
C GLU A 75 -10.96 -0.29 4.49
N PHE A 76 -12.18 0.24 4.62
CA PHE A 76 -12.51 1.32 5.57
C PHE A 76 -13.45 0.87 6.70
N SER A 77 -14.25 -0.18 6.52
CA SER A 77 -15.17 -0.69 7.54
C SER A 77 -14.57 -1.80 8.41
N GLU A 78 -13.66 -2.61 7.88
CA GLU A 78 -13.10 -3.78 8.56
C GLU A 78 -12.15 -3.38 9.71
N ARG A 79 -12.11 -4.21 10.75
CA ARG A 79 -11.20 -4.11 11.88
C ARG A 79 -10.70 -5.53 12.19
N ILE A 80 -9.39 -5.74 12.07
CA ILE A 80 -8.74 -7.05 12.24
C ILE A 80 -7.65 -6.97 13.31
N THR A 81 -7.13 -8.11 13.72
CA THR A 81 -5.98 -8.15 14.64
C THR A 81 -4.72 -7.59 13.96
N ARG A 82 -3.75 -7.14 14.76
CA ARG A 82 -2.45 -6.69 14.26
C ARG A 82 -1.76 -7.78 13.44
N SER A 83 -1.85 -9.04 13.90
CA SER A 83 -1.24 -10.18 13.23
C SER A 83 -1.83 -10.40 11.84
N GLU A 84 -3.16 -10.33 11.70
CA GLU A 84 -3.84 -10.42 10.40
C GLU A 84 -3.47 -9.23 9.50
N LEU A 85 -3.34 -8.03 10.07
CA LEU A 85 -2.94 -6.83 9.32
C LEU A 85 -1.53 -6.96 8.75
N ILE A 86 -0.57 -7.44 9.56
CA ILE A 86 0.81 -7.73 9.12
C ILE A 86 0.81 -8.80 8.04
N GLU A 87 0.00 -9.86 8.19
CA GLU A 87 -0.09 -10.92 7.19
C GLU A 87 -0.63 -10.40 5.85
N ARG A 88 -1.59 -9.47 5.86
CA ARG A 88 -2.07 -8.80 4.64
C ARG A 88 -0.96 -7.98 3.97
N VAL A 89 -0.13 -7.28 4.74
CA VAL A 89 1.03 -6.54 4.19
C VAL A 89 2.04 -7.51 3.56
N ARG A 90 2.35 -8.62 4.23
CA ARG A 90 3.27 -9.65 3.71
C ARG A 90 2.75 -10.31 2.44
N THR A 91 1.48 -10.70 2.42
CA THR A 91 0.82 -11.25 1.22
C THR A 91 0.84 -10.26 0.06
N CYS A 92 0.55 -8.98 0.34
CA CYS A 92 0.63 -7.90 -0.64
C CYS A 92 2.05 -7.77 -1.19
N LYS A 93 3.07 -7.73 -0.32
CA LYS A 93 4.48 -7.62 -0.68
C LYS A 93 4.90 -8.75 -1.63
N LEU A 94 4.62 -10.00 -1.25
CA LEU A 94 4.96 -11.18 -2.06
C LEU A 94 4.29 -11.15 -3.43
N SER A 95 3.00 -10.79 -3.49
CA SER A 95 2.25 -10.76 -4.76
C SER A 95 2.74 -9.64 -5.67
N VAL A 96 2.95 -8.44 -5.12
CA VAL A 96 3.43 -7.27 -5.87
C VAL A 96 4.85 -7.50 -6.41
N SER A 97 5.77 -8.00 -5.56
CA SER A 97 7.15 -8.26 -6.00
C SER A 97 7.20 -9.34 -7.06
N ALA A 98 6.48 -10.47 -6.88
CA ALA A 98 6.47 -11.56 -7.85
C ALA A 98 5.97 -11.11 -9.23
N VAL A 99 4.94 -10.27 -9.28
CA VAL A 99 4.47 -9.70 -10.54
C VAL A 99 5.53 -8.80 -11.16
N LEU A 100 6.04 -7.81 -10.43
CA LEU A 100 7.00 -6.85 -10.99
C LEU A 100 8.32 -7.50 -11.41
N GLU A 101 8.80 -8.54 -10.72
CA GLU A 101 10.03 -9.26 -11.06
C GLU A 101 9.92 -10.13 -12.31
N THR A 102 8.70 -10.48 -12.73
CA THR A 102 8.43 -11.35 -13.89
C THR A 102 8.02 -10.59 -15.15
N LEU A 103 7.68 -9.30 -15.03
CA LEU A 103 7.32 -8.46 -16.16
C LEU A 103 8.54 -8.08 -17.01
N ASP A 104 8.32 -8.01 -18.33
CA ASP A 104 9.26 -7.41 -19.26
C ASP A 104 9.09 -5.87 -19.27
N ASP A 105 10.21 -5.14 -19.28
CA ASP A 105 10.22 -3.67 -19.25
C ASP A 105 9.43 -3.02 -20.39
N SER A 106 9.18 -3.71 -21.51
CA SER A 106 8.32 -3.19 -22.59
C SER A 106 6.89 -2.88 -22.13
N ILE A 107 6.40 -3.46 -21.03
CA ILE A 107 5.09 -3.12 -20.47
C ILE A 107 5.04 -1.69 -19.93
N LEU A 108 6.18 -1.14 -19.51
CA LEU A 108 6.28 0.18 -18.88
C LEU A 108 5.91 1.31 -19.84
N ASP A 109 6.18 1.11 -21.13
CA ASP A 109 5.85 2.07 -22.20
C ASP A 109 4.43 1.91 -22.76
N GLN A 110 3.75 0.82 -22.41
CA GLN A 110 2.38 0.57 -22.82
C GLN A 110 1.40 1.34 -21.94
N ILE A 111 0.20 1.55 -22.47
CA ILE A 111 -0.95 1.97 -21.67
C ILE A 111 -1.21 0.88 -20.63
N TYR A 112 -1.49 1.30 -19.40
CA TYR A 112 -1.84 0.39 -18.32
C TYR A 112 -2.96 -0.56 -18.78
N PRO A 113 -2.75 -1.89 -18.73
CA PRO A 113 -3.57 -2.85 -19.47
C PRO A 113 -4.95 -3.10 -18.83
N ALA A 114 -5.14 -2.73 -17.57
CA ALA A 114 -6.40 -2.86 -16.85
C ALA A 114 -7.09 -1.50 -16.65
N GLN A 115 -8.18 -1.49 -15.89
CA GLN A 115 -8.93 -0.27 -15.61
C GLN A 115 -8.20 0.61 -14.59
N ALA A 116 -7.55 1.67 -15.08
CA ALA A 116 -7.05 2.74 -14.22
C ALA A 116 -8.21 3.59 -13.66
N PRO A 117 -8.00 4.36 -12.57
CA PRO A 117 -8.95 5.38 -12.14
C PRO A 117 -9.33 6.32 -13.30
N GLU A 118 -10.60 6.71 -13.39
CA GLU A 118 -11.15 7.50 -14.51
C GLU A 118 -10.32 8.78 -14.80
N ARG A 119 -9.92 9.49 -13.75
CA ARG A 119 -9.08 10.71 -13.84
C ARG A 119 -7.66 10.48 -14.40
N MET A 120 -7.22 9.23 -14.50
CA MET A 120 -5.92 8.80 -15.04
C MET A 120 -6.09 8.03 -16.35
N GLY A 121 -7.16 8.30 -17.11
CA GLY A 121 -7.46 7.61 -18.36
C GLY A 121 -6.23 7.48 -19.28
N ARG A 122 -6.07 6.28 -19.87
CA ARG A 122 -4.96 5.92 -20.79
C ARG A 122 -3.54 6.22 -20.24
N ILE A 123 -3.35 6.27 -18.93
CA ILE A 123 -2.04 6.41 -18.31
C ILE A 123 -1.11 5.26 -18.73
N ARG A 124 0.17 5.56 -18.94
CA ARG A 124 1.19 4.53 -19.19
C ARG A 124 1.55 3.79 -17.90
N SER A 125 1.88 2.50 -18.01
CA SER A 125 2.22 1.65 -16.86
C SER A 125 3.34 2.25 -16.01
N ARG A 126 4.41 2.80 -16.62
CA ARG A 126 5.49 3.48 -15.89
C ARG A 126 4.97 4.64 -15.03
N THR A 127 4.18 5.52 -15.63
CA THR A 127 3.62 6.68 -14.93
C THR A 127 2.66 6.25 -13.82
N PHE A 128 1.92 5.16 -14.02
CA PHE A 128 1.01 4.65 -13.02
C PHE A 128 1.74 3.98 -11.85
N LEU A 129 2.78 3.18 -12.10
CA LEU A 129 3.62 2.60 -11.04
C LEU A 129 4.29 3.69 -10.19
N LEU A 130 4.77 4.77 -10.81
CA LEU A 130 5.27 5.95 -10.08
C LEU A 130 4.19 6.57 -9.18
N HIS A 131 2.96 6.71 -9.69
CA HIS A 131 1.83 7.19 -8.89
C HIS A 131 1.52 6.25 -7.71
N LEU A 132 1.56 4.93 -7.92
CA LEU A 132 1.28 3.94 -6.88
C LEU A 132 2.35 3.95 -5.77
N ILE A 133 3.63 4.11 -6.11
CA ILE A 133 4.70 4.32 -5.11
C ILE A 133 4.44 5.60 -4.32
N TRP A 134 4.13 6.72 -4.99
CA TRP A 134 3.79 7.97 -4.31
C TRP A 134 2.58 7.80 -3.38
N HIS A 135 1.54 7.10 -3.83
CA HIS A 135 0.32 6.84 -3.05
C HIS A 135 0.63 6.01 -1.80
N LEU A 136 1.43 4.96 -1.93
CA LEU A 136 1.95 4.17 -0.81
C LEU A 136 2.72 5.06 0.17
N GLY A 137 3.69 5.84 -0.32
CA GLY A 137 4.48 6.75 0.52
C GLY A 137 3.65 7.81 1.23
N TRP A 138 2.63 8.36 0.57
CA TRP A 138 1.69 9.31 1.15
C TRP A 138 0.95 8.72 2.36
N HIS A 139 0.38 7.52 2.20
CA HIS A 139 -0.32 6.85 3.30
C HIS A 139 0.63 6.34 4.39
N LEU A 140 1.83 5.89 4.03
CA LEU A 140 2.87 5.55 5.01
C LEU A 140 3.21 6.76 5.88
N GLY A 141 3.33 7.96 5.30
CA GLY A 141 3.50 9.19 6.05
C GLY A 141 2.34 9.49 7.00
N GLN A 142 1.09 9.30 6.55
CA GLN A 142 -0.08 9.45 7.41
C GLN A 142 -0.07 8.48 8.60
N ILE A 143 0.30 7.22 8.37
CA ILE A 143 0.41 6.18 9.40
C ILE A 143 1.52 6.54 10.41
N TYR A 144 2.68 6.96 9.91
CA TYR A 144 3.79 7.41 10.76
C TYR A 144 3.36 8.55 11.69
N TYR A 145 2.75 9.61 11.15
CA TYR A 145 2.27 10.72 11.98
C TYR A 145 1.13 10.34 12.92
N HIS A 146 0.24 9.44 12.50
CA HIS A 146 -0.78 8.88 13.38
C HIS A 146 -0.15 8.18 14.58
N LYS A 147 0.89 7.36 14.37
CA LYS A 147 1.61 6.67 15.44
C LYS A 147 2.20 7.67 16.46
N LEU A 148 2.82 8.76 15.98
CA LEU A 148 3.37 9.83 16.82
C LEU A 148 2.30 10.62 17.60
N GLY A 149 1.14 10.86 16.97
CA GLY A 149 0.02 11.53 17.64
C GLY A 149 -0.53 10.74 18.84
N GLY A 150 -0.38 9.41 18.82
CA GLY A 150 -0.79 8.53 19.92
C GLY A 150 0.15 8.50 21.13
N SER A 151 1.29 9.19 21.09
CA SER A 151 2.26 9.27 22.20
C SER A 151 2.08 10.49 23.13
N GLY A 152 1.11 11.38 22.88
CA GLY A 152 0.92 12.62 23.64
C GLY A 152 -0.22 12.60 24.65
N GLN A 153 -0.07 11.92 25.78
CA GLN A 153 -0.64 12.30 27.09
C GLN A 153 0.23 11.77 28.24
N THR A 154 1.42 12.34 28.38
CA THR A 154 2.26 12.41 29.60
C THR A 154 3.36 13.41 29.22
N GLU A 155 3.56 14.57 29.84
CA GLU A 155 3.47 14.93 31.25
C GLU A 155 2.97 16.37 31.39
N SER A 156 2.19 16.64 32.44
CA SER A 156 2.04 18.00 32.96
C SER A 156 3.25 18.28 33.85
N VAL A 157 3.90 19.43 33.64
CA VAL A 157 4.75 20.09 34.64
C VAL A 157 3.90 21.12 35.34
#